data_AF-A0A7J6P8Q1-F1
#
_entry.id   AF-A0A7J6P8Q1-F1
#
_cell.length_a   1.000
_cell.length_b   1.000
_cell.length_c   1.000
_cell.angle_alpha   90.00
_cell.angle_beta   90.00
_cell.angle_gamma   90.00
#
_symmetry.space_group_name_H-M   'P 1'
#
loop_
_entity.id
_entity.type
_entity.pdbx_description
1 polymer ?
#
loop_
_entity_poly.entity_id
_entity_poly.type
_entity_poly.pdbx_seq_one_letter_code
_entity_poly.pdbx_strand_id
1 'polypeptide(L)'
;MELLTLSPLHLLLGITNKLYTLACPAKQEGERSIYKRHCRALVKHGIRRSTYFQGALEGNACSRLLDAVAENQIPFSARAAPAVTTMKAFKSVKDHCFGLELRDGWRESIAEFRAAWGRAGLSWSLKAHIVSDHIEEYLDKYESVPNAGLGLSSEQSGEAMHARVQRVWNLRFKVNPDRDIFPRRLVDCMIAYNWSLEWDSADRRDMTVEATNPWPTSLSQAAEDEDDRASADTWGSGDISNDEDRHA
;
A
#
# COMPACT_ATOMS: atom_id res chain seq x y z
N MET A 1 8.39 1.32 -27.36
CA MET A 1 8.70 0.46 -26.20
C MET A 1 7.63 0.75 -25.16
N GLU A 2 6.59 -0.07 -25.09
CA GLU A 2 5.62 0.03 -23.99
C GLU A 2 6.31 -0.52 -22.73
N LEU A 3 6.44 0.31 -21.71
CA LEU A 3 7.10 -0.05 -20.46
C LEU A 3 6.15 -0.99 -19.70
N LEU A 4 6.30 -2.30 -19.87
CA LEU A 4 5.51 -3.27 -19.13
C LEU A 4 6.15 -3.47 -17.75
N THR A 5 5.82 -2.59 -16.81
CA THR A 5 6.22 -2.77 -15.41
C THR A 5 5.30 -3.80 -14.77
N LEU A 6 5.83 -4.97 -14.46
CA LEU A 6 5.12 -5.93 -13.63
C LEU A 6 5.16 -5.45 -12.19
N SER A 7 3.97 -5.21 -11.63
CA SER A 7 3.74 -4.71 -10.29
C SER A 7 3.29 -5.88 -9.38
N PRO A 8 4.21 -6.70 -8.80
CA PRO A 8 3.87 -8.01 -8.24
C PRO A 8 2.94 -7.90 -7.05
N LEU A 9 3.12 -6.84 -6.26
CA LEU A 9 2.19 -6.53 -5.17
C LEU A 9 0.79 -6.26 -5.71
N HIS A 10 0.65 -5.39 -6.70
CA HIS A 10 -0.68 -5.04 -7.22
C HIS A 10 -1.35 -6.21 -7.93
N LEU A 11 -0.58 -7.10 -8.56
CA LEU A 11 -1.06 -8.38 -9.09
C LEU A 11 -1.58 -9.26 -7.95
N LEU A 12 -0.80 -9.44 -6.86
CA LEU A 12 -1.20 -10.17 -5.66
C LEU A 12 -2.50 -9.62 -5.07
N LEU A 13 -2.56 -8.31 -4.82
CA LEU A 13 -3.72 -7.64 -4.25
C LEU A 13 -4.97 -7.83 -5.13
N GLY A 14 -4.85 -7.54 -6.42
CA GLY A 14 -6.02 -7.53 -7.30
C GLY A 14 -6.58 -8.92 -7.59
N ILE A 15 -5.73 -9.94 -7.80
CA ILE A 15 -6.18 -11.30 -8.05
C ILE A 15 -6.75 -11.92 -6.78
N THR A 16 -6.04 -11.81 -5.66
CA THR A 16 -6.48 -12.40 -4.38
C THR A 16 -7.79 -11.80 -3.91
N ASN A 17 -7.94 -10.46 -3.94
CA ASN A 17 -9.20 -9.82 -3.53
C ASN A 17 -10.37 -10.16 -4.47
N LYS A 18 -10.14 -10.28 -5.79
CA LYS A 18 -11.19 -10.69 -6.73
C LYS A 18 -11.67 -12.11 -6.44
N LEU A 19 -10.74 -13.05 -6.32
CA LEU A 19 -11.07 -14.45 -6.03
C LEU A 19 -11.71 -14.61 -4.64
N TYR A 20 -11.20 -13.89 -3.63
CA TYR A 20 -11.75 -13.93 -2.29
C TYR A 20 -13.16 -13.34 -2.23
N THR A 21 -13.42 -12.22 -2.92
CA THR A 21 -14.77 -11.64 -3.00
C THR A 21 -15.79 -12.64 -3.55
N LEU A 22 -15.40 -13.43 -4.56
CA LEU A 22 -16.24 -14.48 -5.14
C LEU A 22 -16.41 -15.69 -4.22
N ALA A 23 -15.36 -16.06 -3.48
CA ALA A 23 -15.35 -17.23 -2.63
C ALA A 23 -15.94 -16.99 -1.24
N CYS A 24 -15.93 -15.75 -0.75
CA CYS A 24 -16.32 -15.39 0.61
C CYS A 24 -17.76 -15.85 0.89
N PRO A 25 -18.00 -16.61 1.97
CA PRO A 25 -19.35 -17.00 2.35
C PRO A 25 -20.18 -15.76 2.72
N ALA A 26 -21.47 -15.78 2.39
CA ALA A 26 -22.40 -14.74 2.80
C ALA A 26 -22.64 -14.81 4.32
N LYS A 27 -22.89 -13.66 4.95
CA LYS A 27 -23.28 -13.61 6.36
C LYS A 27 -24.65 -14.28 6.50
N GLN A 28 -24.69 -15.42 7.19
CA GLN A 28 -25.90 -16.18 7.48
C GLN A 28 -25.96 -16.54 8.96
N GLU A 29 -27.15 -16.46 9.55
CA GLU A 29 -27.40 -16.79 10.96
C GLU A 29 -27.50 -18.31 11.19
N GLY A 30 -27.29 -18.76 12.44
CA GLY A 30 -27.27 -20.18 12.84
C GLY A 30 -25.91 -20.73 13.27
N GLU A 31 -25.91 -21.89 13.93
CA GLU A 31 -24.71 -22.56 14.47
C GLU A 31 -23.88 -23.29 13.41
N ARG A 32 -24.53 -23.81 12.36
CA ARG A 32 -23.85 -24.50 11.23
C ARG A 32 -23.30 -23.56 10.16
N SER A 33 -23.38 -22.24 10.40
CA SER A 33 -22.98 -21.21 9.45
C SER A 33 -21.51 -21.36 9.05
N ILE A 34 -21.26 -21.62 7.76
CA ILE A 34 -19.91 -21.63 7.17
C ILE A 34 -19.22 -20.28 7.43
N TYR A 35 -19.97 -19.18 7.37
CA TYR A 35 -19.47 -17.84 7.63
C TYR A 35 -18.79 -17.72 9.00
N LYS A 36 -19.42 -18.22 10.08
CA LYS A 36 -18.81 -18.17 11.42
C LYS A 36 -17.50 -18.95 11.48
N ARG A 37 -17.45 -20.15 10.90
CA ARG A 37 -16.23 -20.97 10.83
C ARG A 37 -15.14 -20.30 9.99
N HIS A 38 -15.53 -19.69 8.88
CA HIS A 38 -14.66 -18.93 8.00
C HIS A 38 -14.02 -17.75 8.74
N CYS A 39 -14.82 -16.90 9.40
CA CYS A 39 -14.29 -15.78 10.17
C CYS A 39 -13.34 -16.22 11.30
N ARG A 40 -13.66 -17.31 12.02
CA ARG A 40 -12.76 -17.86 13.05
C ARG A 40 -11.44 -18.32 12.45
N ALA A 41 -11.45 -18.96 11.27
CA ALA A 41 -10.24 -19.36 10.58
C ALA A 41 -9.40 -18.14 10.15
N LEU A 42 -10.01 -17.10 9.59
CA LEU A 42 -9.29 -15.87 9.24
C LEU A 42 -8.57 -15.27 10.46
N VAL A 43 -9.26 -15.18 11.61
CA VAL A 43 -8.67 -14.68 12.86
C VAL A 43 -7.51 -15.58 13.31
N LYS A 44 -7.69 -16.91 13.29
CA LYS A 44 -6.65 -17.87 13.67
C LYS A 44 -5.37 -17.70 12.84
N HIS A 45 -5.51 -17.42 11.55
CA HIS A 45 -4.38 -17.22 10.63
C HIS A 45 -3.93 -15.75 10.52
N GLY A 46 -4.46 -14.86 11.36
CA GLY A 46 -4.10 -13.44 11.39
C GLY A 46 -4.49 -12.67 10.11
N ILE A 47 -5.41 -13.20 9.32
CA ILE A 47 -5.87 -12.59 8.07
C ILE A 47 -6.90 -11.52 8.43
N ARG A 48 -6.52 -10.25 8.25
CA ARG A 48 -7.36 -9.09 8.56
C ARG A 48 -7.64 -8.31 7.29
N ARG A 49 -8.91 -7.91 7.14
CA ARG A 49 -9.35 -6.96 6.10
C ARG A 49 -9.00 -5.55 6.58
N SER A 50 -8.56 -4.69 5.67
CA SER A 50 -8.27 -3.29 5.98
C SER A 50 -9.52 -2.56 6.44
N THR A 51 -9.39 -1.52 7.26
CA THR A 51 -10.48 -0.56 7.49
C THR A 51 -10.63 0.42 6.32
N TYR A 52 -9.62 0.49 5.46
CA TYR A 52 -9.58 1.32 4.25
C TYR A 52 -9.95 0.48 3.01
N PHE A 53 -10.18 1.13 1.87
CA PHE A 53 -10.47 0.48 0.58
C PHE A 53 -11.56 -0.60 0.61
N GLN A 54 -12.73 -0.27 1.17
CA GLN A 54 -13.91 -1.17 1.20
C GLN A 54 -13.65 -2.54 1.86
N GLY A 55 -12.69 -2.61 2.78
CA GLY A 55 -12.35 -3.86 3.41
C GLY A 55 -11.47 -4.77 2.55
N ALA A 56 -10.67 -4.29 1.61
CA ALA A 56 -9.75 -5.15 0.88
C ALA A 56 -8.71 -5.81 1.82
N LEU A 57 -8.19 -6.97 1.42
CA LEU A 57 -7.00 -7.58 2.01
C LEU A 57 -5.77 -6.84 1.49
N GLU A 58 -4.86 -6.48 2.39
CA GLU A 58 -3.55 -5.89 2.08
C GLU A 58 -2.50 -6.98 1.80
N GLY A 59 -1.30 -6.61 1.34
CA GLY A 59 -0.31 -7.55 0.80
C GLY A 59 0.01 -8.73 1.72
N ASN A 60 0.28 -8.45 3.00
CA ASN A 60 0.54 -9.48 4.01
C ASN A 60 -0.68 -10.34 4.33
N ALA A 61 -1.89 -9.79 4.24
CA ALA A 61 -3.12 -10.55 4.45
C ALA A 61 -3.45 -11.43 3.24
N CYS A 62 -3.20 -10.95 2.01
CA CYS A 62 -3.30 -11.74 0.78
C CYS A 62 -2.36 -12.94 0.80
N SER A 63 -1.08 -12.74 1.14
CA SER A 63 -0.11 -13.84 1.22
C SER A 63 -0.55 -14.92 2.21
N ARG A 64 -0.90 -14.51 3.45
CA ARG A 64 -1.40 -15.43 4.48
C ARG A 64 -2.69 -16.15 4.09
N LEU A 65 -3.59 -15.46 3.39
CA LEU A 65 -4.79 -16.09 2.85
C LEU A 65 -4.43 -17.19 1.85
N LEU A 66 -3.55 -16.91 0.89
CA LEU A 66 -3.15 -17.90 -0.11
C LEU A 66 -2.43 -19.10 0.53
N ASP A 67 -1.55 -18.89 1.51
CA ASP A 67 -0.92 -19.96 2.29
C ASP A 67 -1.98 -20.85 2.96
N ALA A 68 -2.89 -20.26 3.73
CA ALA A 68 -3.93 -21.00 4.44
C ALA A 68 -4.95 -21.68 3.49
N VAL A 69 -5.22 -21.10 2.31
CA VAL A 69 -6.06 -21.71 1.28
C VAL A 69 -5.38 -22.94 0.66
N ALA A 70 -4.08 -22.85 0.35
CA ALA A 70 -3.31 -23.96 -0.20
C ALA A 70 -3.34 -25.18 0.75
N GLU A 71 -3.24 -24.92 2.06
CA GLU A 71 -3.28 -25.92 3.12
C GLU A 71 -4.71 -26.36 3.53
N ASN A 72 -5.75 -25.88 2.85
CA ASN A 72 -7.17 -26.14 3.17
C ASN A 72 -7.59 -25.73 4.60
N GLN A 73 -6.91 -24.74 5.18
CA GLN A 73 -7.17 -24.27 6.56
C GLN A 73 -8.30 -23.24 6.64
N ILE A 74 -8.70 -22.66 5.50
CA ILE A 74 -9.83 -21.73 5.42
C ILE A 74 -11.06 -22.47 4.87
N PRO A 75 -12.16 -22.57 5.63
CA PRO A 75 -13.36 -23.25 5.16
C PRO A 75 -14.11 -22.37 4.15
N PHE A 76 -14.39 -22.91 2.98
CA PHE A 76 -15.24 -22.29 1.97
C PHE A 76 -16.46 -23.18 1.68
N SER A 77 -17.52 -22.58 1.13
CA SER A 77 -18.66 -23.34 0.61
C SER A 77 -18.28 -24.11 -0.65
N ALA A 78 -18.91 -25.27 -0.91
CA ALA A 78 -18.64 -26.07 -2.12
C ALA A 78 -18.79 -25.28 -3.44
N ARG A 79 -19.75 -24.33 -3.51
CA ARG A 79 -19.92 -23.42 -4.66
C ARG A 79 -18.69 -22.54 -4.96
N ALA A 80 -17.81 -22.34 -3.98
CA ALA A 80 -16.60 -21.54 -4.14
C ALA A 80 -15.41 -22.37 -4.62
N ALA A 81 -15.57 -23.69 -4.84
CA ALA A 81 -14.49 -24.57 -5.28
C ALA A 81 -13.72 -24.07 -6.52
N PRO A 82 -14.36 -23.47 -7.56
CA PRO A 82 -13.61 -22.93 -8.69
C PRO A 82 -12.69 -21.76 -8.31
N ALA A 83 -13.18 -20.82 -7.50
CA ALA A 83 -12.39 -19.69 -7.01
C ALA A 83 -11.25 -20.15 -6.07
N VAL A 84 -11.52 -21.13 -5.20
CA VAL A 84 -10.52 -21.73 -4.30
C VAL A 84 -9.43 -22.44 -5.08
N THR A 85 -9.79 -23.23 -6.10
CA THR A 85 -8.83 -23.90 -6.98
C THR A 85 -7.96 -22.88 -7.71
N THR A 86 -8.57 -21.79 -8.17
CA THR A 86 -7.83 -20.70 -8.82
C THR A 86 -6.90 -19.98 -7.85
N MET A 87 -7.29 -19.77 -6.58
CA MET A 87 -6.40 -19.22 -5.55
C MET A 87 -5.19 -20.12 -5.29
N LYS A 88 -5.38 -21.44 -5.29
CA LYS A 88 -4.26 -22.39 -5.13
C LYS A 88 -3.30 -22.35 -6.31
N ALA A 89 -3.82 -22.33 -7.54
CA ALA A 89 -2.97 -22.19 -8.73
C ALA A 89 -2.21 -20.85 -8.73
N PHE A 90 -2.89 -19.76 -8.33
CA PHE A 90 -2.24 -18.46 -8.18
C PHE A 90 -1.16 -18.44 -7.09
N LYS A 91 -1.35 -19.21 -6.01
CA LYS A 91 -0.32 -19.38 -4.97
C LYS A 91 0.95 -20.00 -5.55
N SER A 92 0.84 -21.02 -6.40
CA SER A 92 2.00 -21.60 -7.09
C SER A 92 2.72 -20.55 -7.94
N VAL A 93 1.98 -19.73 -8.70
CA VAL A 93 2.58 -18.61 -9.47
C VAL A 93 3.32 -17.65 -8.54
N LYS A 94 2.69 -17.22 -7.44
CA LYS A 94 3.34 -16.34 -6.45
C LYS A 94 4.64 -16.96 -5.94
N ASP A 95 4.61 -18.23 -5.52
CA ASP A 95 5.78 -18.86 -4.89
C ASP A 95 6.92 -19.11 -5.88
N HIS A 96 6.61 -19.36 -7.15
CA HIS A 96 7.61 -19.61 -8.18
C HIS A 96 8.10 -18.35 -8.90
N CYS A 97 7.28 -17.29 -8.96
CA CYS A 97 7.60 -16.10 -9.75
C CYS A 97 7.82 -14.82 -8.93
N PHE A 98 7.18 -14.65 -7.76
CA PHE A 98 7.16 -13.34 -7.08
C PHE A 98 8.33 -13.14 -6.10
N GLY A 99 9.18 -14.15 -5.93
CA GLY A 99 10.40 -14.06 -5.13
C GLY A 99 11.50 -13.27 -5.85
N LEU A 100 12.65 -13.15 -5.19
CA LEU A 100 13.87 -12.60 -5.81
C LEU A 100 14.42 -13.51 -6.91
N GLU A 101 14.16 -14.82 -6.79
CA GLU A 101 14.59 -15.84 -7.73
C GLU A 101 13.38 -16.61 -8.27
N LEU A 102 13.45 -17.00 -9.53
CA LEU A 102 12.52 -17.94 -10.13
C LEU A 102 12.77 -19.33 -9.58
N ARG A 103 11.69 -20.06 -9.31
CA ARG A 103 11.76 -21.47 -8.93
C ARG A 103 11.40 -22.36 -10.11
N ASP A 104 11.88 -23.59 -10.06
CA ASP A 104 11.52 -24.63 -11.03
C ASP A 104 10.00 -24.79 -11.13
N GLY A 105 9.49 -25.05 -12.34
CA GLY A 105 8.06 -25.24 -12.56
C GLY A 105 7.24 -23.95 -12.69
N TRP A 106 7.89 -22.80 -12.88
CA TRP A 106 7.19 -21.51 -12.92
C TRP A 106 6.28 -21.35 -14.15
N ARG A 107 6.67 -21.85 -15.33
CA ARG A 107 5.84 -21.79 -16.55
C ARG A 107 4.59 -22.65 -16.40
N GLU A 108 4.77 -23.85 -15.85
CA GLU A 108 3.68 -24.77 -15.53
C GLU A 108 2.70 -24.13 -14.56
N SER A 109 3.20 -23.39 -13.57
CA SER A 109 2.34 -22.68 -12.61
C SER A 109 1.50 -21.59 -13.27
N ILE A 110 2.07 -20.84 -14.23
CA ILE A 110 1.34 -19.83 -15.01
C ILE A 110 0.27 -20.52 -15.88
N ALA A 111 0.62 -21.60 -16.56
CA ALA A 111 -0.32 -22.37 -17.38
C ALA A 111 -1.47 -22.97 -16.54
N GLU A 112 -1.16 -23.52 -15.36
CA GLU A 112 -2.14 -24.04 -14.41
C GLU A 112 -3.07 -22.95 -13.90
N PHE A 113 -2.54 -21.77 -13.56
CA PHE A 113 -3.35 -20.62 -13.17
C PHE A 113 -4.29 -20.18 -14.30
N ARG A 114 -3.78 -20.04 -15.53
CA ARG A 114 -4.59 -19.70 -16.70
C ARG A 114 -5.73 -20.69 -16.91
N ALA A 115 -5.42 -21.99 -16.84
CA ALA A 115 -6.40 -23.05 -17.01
C ALA A 115 -7.44 -23.07 -15.87
N ALA A 116 -7.01 -22.85 -14.62
CA ALA A 116 -7.91 -22.75 -13.47
C ALA A 116 -8.85 -21.55 -13.59
N TRP A 117 -8.34 -20.39 -14.02
CA TRP A 117 -9.12 -19.18 -14.25
C TRP A 117 -10.21 -19.40 -15.32
N GLY A 118 -9.83 -20.01 -16.45
CA GLY A 118 -10.75 -20.36 -17.53
C GLY A 118 -11.82 -21.35 -17.09
N ARG A 119 -11.45 -22.44 -16.40
CA ARG A 119 -12.40 -23.43 -15.86
C ARG A 119 -13.36 -22.83 -14.82
N ALA A 120 -12.92 -21.82 -14.08
CA ALA A 120 -13.78 -21.12 -13.13
C ALA A 120 -14.80 -20.18 -13.81
N GLY A 121 -14.74 -20.01 -15.14
CA GLY A 121 -15.67 -19.15 -15.88
C GLY A 121 -15.53 -17.67 -15.52
N LEU A 122 -14.35 -17.25 -15.05
CA LEU A 122 -14.12 -15.89 -14.56
C LEU A 122 -13.81 -14.94 -15.71
N SER A 123 -14.42 -13.75 -15.69
CA SER A 123 -14.05 -12.68 -16.62
C SER A 123 -12.59 -12.28 -16.42
N TRP A 124 -11.84 -12.19 -17.52
CA TRP A 124 -10.46 -11.72 -17.52
C TRP A 124 -10.40 -10.29 -17.00
N SER A 125 -9.69 -10.09 -15.89
CA SER A 125 -9.24 -8.76 -15.49
C SER A 125 -7.87 -8.49 -16.11
N LEU A 126 -7.52 -7.21 -16.26
CA LEU A 126 -6.18 -6.80 -16.71
C LEU A 126 -5.06 -7.51 -15.92
N LYS A 127 -5.21 -7.61 -14.59
CA LYS A 127 -4.22 -8.29 -13.73
C LYS A 127 -4.13 -9.80 -13.98
N ALA A 128 -5.26 -10.47 -14.20
CA ALA A 128 -5.25 -11.91 -14.51
C ALA A 128 -4.64 -12.19 -15.88
N HIS A 129 -4.90 -11.32 -16.86
CA HIS A 129 -4.27 -11.35 -18.19
C HIS A 129 -2.76 -11.14 -18.09
N ILE A 130 -2.31 -10.11 -17.37
CA ILE A 130 -0.88 -9.88 -17.11
C ILE A 130 -0.19 -11.11 -16.51
N VAL A 131 -0.80 -11.73 -15.49
CA VAL A 131 -0.24 -12.94 -14.88
C VAL A 131 -0.17 -14.11 -15.85
N SER A 132 -1.17 -14.25 -16.72
CA SER A 132 -1.29 -15.42 -17.62
C SER A 132 -0.44 -15.29 -18.89
N ASP A 133 -0.22 -14.07 -19.36
CA ASP A 133 0.31 -13.82 -20.70
C ASP A 133 1.61 -13.01 -20.71
N HIS A 134 1.86 -12.18 -19.69
CA HIS A 134 2.97 -11.22 -19.71
C HIS A 134 4.06 -11.46 -18.67
N ILE A 135 3.85 -12.33 -17.67
CA ILE A 135 4.95 -12.72 -16.76
C ILE A 135 6.06 -13.43 -17.54
N GLU A 136 5.68 -14.43 -18.33
CA GLU A 136 6.63 -15.19 -19.15
C GLU A 136 7.36 -14.30 -20.15
N GLU A 137 6.61 -13.46 -20.88
CA GLU A 137 7.20 -12.49 -21.81
C GLU A 137 8.18 -11.54 -21.11
N TYR A 138 7.84 -11.07 -19.92
CA TYR A 138 8.70 -10.16 -19.17
C TYR A 138 10.00 -10.82 -18.73
N LEU A 139 9.91 -12.00 -18.13
CA LEU A 139 11.07 -12.74 -17.64
C LEU A 139 12.00 -13.16 -18.80
N ASP A 140 11.43 -13.47 -19.98
CA ASP A 140 12.23 -13.90 -21.13
C ASP A 140 12.88 -12.74 -21.90
N LYS A 141 12.21 -11.58 -22.00
CA LYS A 141 12.64 -10.49 -22.89
C LYS A 141 13.18 -9.25 -22.20
N TYR A 142 12.73 -8.96 -20.99
CA TYR A 142 13.00 -7.68 -20.32
C TYR A 142 13.82 -7.83 -19.04
N GLU A 143 13.72 -8.98 -18.37
CA GLU A 143 14.57 -9.25 -17.21
C GLU A 143 15.99 -9.61 -17.67
N SER A 144 16.96 -8.83 -17.19
CA SER A 144 18.37 -8.95 -17.59
C SER A 144 19.15 -9.86 -16.66
N VAL A 145 18.64 -10.10 -15.44
CA VAL A 145 19.29 -10.94 -14.43
C VAL A 145 18.84 -12.39 -14.63
N PRO A 146 19.77 -13.34 -14.90
CA PRO A 146 19.42 -14.74 -15.03
C PRO A 146 18.72 -15.28 -13.78
N ASN A 147 17.63 -16.02 -13.97
CA ASN A 147 16.82 -16.61 -12.91
C ASN A 147 16.22 -15.60 -11.91
N ALA A 148 16.19 -14.30 -12.22
CA ALA A 148 15.51 -13.33 -11.36
C ALA A 148 14.00 -13.52 -11.40
N GLY A 149 13.40 -13.56 -10.21
CA GLY A 149 11.96 -13.46 -10.05
C GLY A 149 11.49 -12.01 -10.05
N LEU A 150 10.18 -11.80 -10.00
CA LEU A 150 9.56 -10.48 -10.03
C LEU A 150 9.84 -9.66 -8.77
N GLY A 151 10.44 -10.25 -7.73
CA GLY A 151 10.82 -9.56 -6.50
C GLY A 151 11.82 -8.41 -6.73
N LEU A 152 12.66 -8.47 -7.76
CA LEU A 152 13.57 -7.37 -8.11
C LEU A 152 12.83 -6.12 -8.61
N SER A 153 11.72 -6.33 -9.33
CA SER A 153 10.84 -5.27 -9.84
C SER A 153 9.70 -4.94 -8.88
N SER A 154 9.83 -5.33 -7.61
CA SER A 154 8.80 -5.16 -6.61
C SER A 154 8.67 -3.70 -6.17
N GLU A 155 7.43 -3.19 -6.15
CA GLU A 155 7.09 -1.85 -5.65
C GLU A 155 7.16 -1.74 -4.11
N GLN A 156 7.43 -2.85 -3.42
CA GLN A 156 7.48 -2.89 -1.95
C GLN A 156 8.48 -1.88 -1.35
N SER A 157 9.61 -1.66 -2.03
CA SER A 157 10.60 -0.65 -1.60
C SER A 157 10.01 0.77 -1.65
N GLY A 158 9.27 1.09 -2.71
CA GLY A 158 8.55 2.35 -2.87
C GLY A 158 7.46 2.53 -1.81
N GLU A 159 6.66 1.51 -1.52
CA GLU A 159 5.65 1.58 -0.46
C GLU A 159 6.26 1.76 0.93
N ALA A 160 7.36 1.07 1.22
CA ALA A 160 8.08 1.24 2.48
C ALA A 160 8.65 2.67 2.62
N MET A 161 9.18 3.21 1.53
CA MET A 161 9.62 4.61 1.45
C MET A 161 8.46 5.56 1.75
N HIS A 162 7.31 5.41 1.07
CA HIS A 162 6.12 6.22 1.31
C HIS A 162 5.66 6.16 2.77
N ALA A 163 5.60 4.97 3.38
CA ALA A 163 5.21 4.80 4.78
C ALA A 163 6.18 5.52 5.74
N ARG A 164 7.49 5.47 5.46
CA ARG A 164 8.50 6.16 6.27
C ARG A 164 8.41 7.67 6.11
N VAL A 165 8.27 8.18 4.88
CA VAL A 165 8.05 9.62 4.60
C VAL A 165 6.80 10.11 5.33
N GLN A 166 5.69 9.37 5.24
CA GLN A 166 4.45 9.74 5.90
C GLN A 166 4.59 9.79 7.43
N ARG A 167 5.38 8.89 8.01
CA ARG A 167 5.71 8.93 9.45
C ARG A 167 6.48 10.19 9.82
N VAL A 168 7.54 10.52 9.07
CA VAL A 168 8.34 11.74 9.29
C VAL A 168 7.47 12.99 9.16
N TRP A 169 6.65 13.06 8.12
CA TRP A 169 5.67 14.13 7.92
C TRP A 169 4.75 14.27 9.14
N ASN A 170 4.06 13.20 9.52
CA ASN A 170 3.09 13.22 10.62
C ASN A 170 3.70 13.60 11.97
N LEU A 171 4.94 13.21 12.23
CA LEU A 171 5.60 13.45 13.52
C LEU A 171 6.24 14.84 13.62
N ARG A 172 6.77 15.39 12.51
CA ARG A 172 7.67 16.56 12.58
C ARG A 172 7.22 17.76 11.74
N PHE A 173 6.54 17.53 10.61
CA PHE A 173 6.33 18.57 9.60
C PHE A 173 4.87 18.91 9.34
N LYS A 174 3.94 18.03 9.72
CA LYS A 174 2.51 18.14 9.44
C LYS A 174 1.94 19.49 9.87
N VAL A 175 1.37 20.20 8.91
CA VAL A 175 0.62 21.45 9.08
C VAL A 175 -0.64 21.39 8.21
N ASN A 176 -1.62 22.27 8.49
CA ASN A 176 -2.82 22.39 7.67
C ASN A 176 -2.42 22.84 6.24
N PRO A 177 -2.87 22.14 5.18
CA PRO A 177 -2.63 22.53 3.78
C PRO A 177 -3.00 23.96 3.41
N ASP A 178 -4.01 24.53 4.08
CA ASP A 178 -4.50 25.88 3.79
C ASP A 178 -3.62 27.00 4.39
N ARG A 179 -2.56 26.65 5.12
CA ARG A 179 -1.62 27.63 5.68
C ARG A 179 -0.50 27.93 4.69
N ASP A 180 -0.12 29.19 4.56
CA ASP A 180 0.96 29.67 3.68
C ASP A 180 2.32 28.97 3.94
N ILE A 181 2.53 28.43 5.14
CA ILE A 181 3.76 27.70 5.50
C ILE A 181 3.79 26.25 4.96
N PHE A 182 2.66 25.71 4.48
CA PHE A 182 2.58 24.32 4.03
C PHE A 182 3.58 23.96 2.92
N PRO A 183 3.73 24.74 1.82
CA PRO A 183 4.68 24.40 0.76
C PRO A 183 6.10 24.30 1.28
N ARG A 184 6.51 25.23 2.15
CA ARG A 184 7.84 25.23 2.77
C ARG A 184 8.05 24.00 3.65
N ARG A 185 7.07 23.66 4.50
CA ARG A 185 7.15 22.48 5.40
C ARG A 185 7.21 21.18 4.63
N LEU A 186 6.53 21.10 3.48
CA LEU A 186 6.59 19.94 2.60
C LEU A 186 8.00 19.77 2.02
N VAL A 187 8.60 20.86 1.50
CA VAL A 187 9.98 20.85 1.00
C VAL A 187 10.97 20.48 2.11
N ASP A 188 10.86 21.08 3.29
CA ASP A 188 11.71 20.78 4.44
C ASP A 188 11.62 19.30 4.83
N CYS A 189 10.43 18.70 4.78
CA CYS A 189 10.23 17.29 5.04
C CYS A 189 10.96 16.41 4.01
N MET A 190 10.92 16.77 2.72
CA MET A 190 11.59 16.02 1.66
C MET A 190 13.11 16.14 1.77
N ILE A 191 13.63 17.33 2.05
CA ILE A 191 15.07 17.56 2.26
C ILE A 191 15.54 16.76 3.47
N ALA A 192 14.83 16.86 4.60
CA ALA A 192 15.16 16.12 5.80
C ALA A 192 15.19 14.61 5.50
N TYR A 193 14.09 14.06 4.94
CA TYR A 193 13.98 12.63 4.68
C TYR A 193 15.15 12.09 3.84
N ASN A 194 15.52 12.80 2.77
CA ASN A 194 16.60 12.37 1.86
C ASN A 194 18.00 12.56 2.43
N TRP A 195 18.21 13.50 3.37
CA TRP A 195 19.54 13.86 3.86
C TRP A 195 19.91 13.19 5.20
N SER A 196 18.94 12.77 6.00
CA SER A 196 19.23 12.03 7.24
C SER A 196 19.14 10.52 7.02
N LEU A 197 20.20 9.78 7.33
CA LEU A 197 20.25 8.31 7.19
C LEU A 197 19.71 7.55 8.42
N GLU A 198 19.50 8.25 9.54
CA GLU A 198 19.18 7.65 10.85
C GLU A 198 17.70 7.84 11.26
N TRP A 199 16.75 7.48 10.39
CA TRP A 199 15.32 7.63 10.70
C TRP A 199 14.74 6.52 11.59
N ASP A 200 15.46 5.40 11.76
CA ASP A 200 14.97 4.25 12.52
C ASP A 200 15.15 4.39 14.04
N SER A 201 15.93 5.36 14.49
CA SER A 201 16.25 5.63 15.92
C SER A 201 15.50 6.82 16.52
N ALA A 202 14.73 7.58 15.73
CA ALA A 202 14.06 8.80 16.19
C ALA A 202 12.87 8.50 17.14
N ASP A 203 13.11 8.53 18.46
CA ASP A 203 12.07 8.47 19.49
C ASP A 203 11.43 9.86 19.71
N ARG A 204 10.19 9.91 20.24
CA ARG A 204 9.47 11.17 20.54
C ARG A 204 10.15 12.06 21.59
N ARG A 205 11.20 11.57 22.24
CA ARG A 205 11.84 12.16 23.44
C ARG A 205 12.98 13.13 23.15
N ASP A 206 13.50 13.21 21.93
CA ASP A 206 14.62 14.12 21.60
C ASP A 206 14.22 15.60 21.47
N MET A 207 13.03 15.99 21.95
CA MET A 207 12.50 17.35 21.83
C MET A 207 12.72 18.25 23.06
N THR A 208 13.62 17.88 23.98
CA THR A 208 14.13 18.79 25.02
C THR A 208 15.62 19.06 24.91
N VAL A 209 16.17 19.06 23.69
CA VAL A 209 17.50 19.63 23.45
C VAL A 209 17.35 20.89 22.61
N GLU A 210 17.87 21.97 23.17
CA GLU A 210 17.84 23.33 22.70
C GLU A 210 18.03 23.46 21.18
N ALA A 211 17.22 24.34 20.59
CA ALA A 211 17.38 24.81 19.24
C ALA A 211 18.73 25.53 19.08
N THR A 212 19.80 24.76 18.87
CA THR A 212 21.04 25.26 18.29
C THR A 212 20.93 25.10 16.79
N ASN A 213 20.73 26.22 16.13
CA ASN A 213 20.60 26.37 14.69
C ASN A 213 21.93 25.95 14.02
N PRO A 214 22.01 24.87 13.22
CA PRO A 214 23.28 24.43 12.65
C PRO A 214 23.59 25.06 11.28
N TRP A 215 22.82 26.06 10.84
CA TRP A 215 23.03 26.70 9.55
C TRP A 215 24.05 27.85 9.66
N PRO A 216 25.09 27.89 8.79
CA PRO A 216 25.99 29.05 8.72
C PRO A 216 25.22 30.25 8.17
N THR A 217 25.15 31.32 8.98
CA THR A 217 24.54 32.62 8.66
C THR A 217 25.37 33.45 7.68
N SER A 218 25.83 32.86 6.57
CA SER A 218 26.59 33.61 5.56
C SER A 218 26.16 33.22 4.16
N LEU A 219 25.00 33.70 3.71
CA LEU A 219 24.66 33.80 2.28
C LEU A 219 23.44 34.72 1.99
N SER A 220 23.20 35.76 2.80
CA SER A 220 22.12 36.73 2.51
C SER A 220 22.39 38.18 2.97
N GLN A 221 23.65 38.63 3.03
CA GLN A 221 23.98 40.04 3.29
C GLN A 221 24.48 40.78 2.05
N ALA A 222 23.83 40.55 0.91
CA ALA A 222 23.97 41.41 -0.26
C ALA A 222 22.61 41.49 -0.94
N ALA A 223 22.09 42.71 -1.11
CA ALA A 223 20.72 43.09 -1.49
C ALA A 223 19.77 43.09 -0.26
N GLU A 224 19.26 44.20 0.27
CA GLU A 224 19.07 45.57 -0.22
C GLU A 224 19.05 46.50 1.00
N ASP A 225 19.89 47.53 0.98
CA ASP A 225 19.66 48.78 1.70
C ASP A 225 18.88 49.71 0.76
N GLU A 226 18.03 50.54 1.36
CA GLU A 226 17.39 51.79 0.89
C GLU A 226 15.86 51.80 0.74
N ASP A 227 15.28 52.65 1.61
CA ASP A 227 14.08 53.50 1.44
C ASP A 227 12.68 52.83 1.36
N ASP A 228 11.62 53.31 2.00
CA ASP A 228 11.39 54.57 2.73
C ASP A 228 10.11 54.45 3.59
N ARG A 229 9.88 55.48 4.38
CA ARG A 229 8.94 55.65 5.50
C ARG A 229 7.42 55.58 5.21
N ALA A 230 6.70 55.40 6.34
CA ALA A 230 5.34 55.87 6.67
C ALA A 230 4.17 55.03 6.11
N SER A 231 3.03 54.79 6.78
CA SER A 231 2.37 55.45 7.91
C SER A 231 1.56 54.43 8.72
N ALA A 232 1.39 54.75 9.99
CA ALA A 232 0.39 54.16 10.87
C ALA A 232 -1.03 54.50 10.38
N ASP A 233 -1.95 53.55 10.47
CA ASP A 233 -3.35 53.86 10.72
C ASP A 233 -4.02 52.75 11.54
N THR A 234 -4.76 53.24 12.52
CA THR A 234 -5.56 52.61 13.58
C THR A 234 -6.79 51.86 13.04
N TRP A 235 -7.75 51.54 13.94
CA TRP A 235 -9.07 50.90 13.75
C TRP A 235 -9.02 49.38 13.92
N GLY A 236 -9.78 48.75 14.82
CA GLY A 236 -10.82 49.21 15.72
C GLY A 236 -11.50 47.96 16.29
N SER A 237 -11.78 47.99 17.59
CA SER A 237 -12.51 46.95 18.32
C SER A 237 -13.89 46.72 17.72
N GLY A 238 -14.32 45.46 17.67
CA GLY A 238 -15.69 45.07 17.29
C GLY A 238 -15.99 43.64 17.72
N ASP A 239 -16.64 43.53 18.88
CA ASP A 239 -17.31 42.34 19.41
C ASP A 239 -18.21 41.66 18.38
N ILE A 240 -18.20 40.33 18.31
CA ILE A 240 -19.41 39.55 18.01
C ILE A 240 -19.49 38.35 18.96
N SER A 241 -20.56 38.38 19.73
CA SER A 241 -21.06 37.43 20.71
C SER A 241 -21.43 36.06 20.13
N ASN A 242 -21.24 35.02 20.95
CA ASN A 242 -22.04 33.79 20.92
C ASN A 242 -23.52 34.13 21.09
N ASP A 243 -24.42 33.45 20.38
CA ASP A 243 -25.46 32.65 21.04
C ASP A 243 -26.24 31.74 20.09
N GLU A 244 -26.75 30.69 20.72
CA GLU A 244 -27.37 29.47 20.24
C GLU A 244 -28.78 29.63 19.64
N ASP A 245 -29.22 28.51 19.04
CA ASP A 245 -30.60 28.02 18.93
C ASP A 245 -31.64 28.78 18.08
N ARG A 246 -32.18 28.07 17.08
CA ARG A 246 -33.55 27.53 17.15
C ARG A 246 -33.94 26.67 15.94
N HIS A 247 -34.60 25.57 16.29
CA HIS A 247 -35.42 24.68 15.46
C HIS A 247 -36.42 25.38 14.53
N ALA A 248 -36.57 24.86 13.31
CA ALA A 248 -37.81 24.32 12.74
C ALA A 248 -37.50 23.55 11.45
#